data_AF-L7FJ94-F1
#
_entry.id   AF-L7FJ94-F1
#
_cell.length_a   1.000
_cell.length_b   1.000
_cell.length_c   1.000
_cell.angle_alpha   90.00
_cell.angle_beta   90.00
_cell.angle_gamma   90.00
#
_symmetry.space_group_name_H-M   'P 1'
#
loop_
_entity.id
_entity.type
_entity.pdbx_description
1 polymer ?
#
loop_
_entity_poly.entity_id
_entity_poly.type
_entity_poly.pdbx_seq_one_letter_code
_entity_poly.pdbx_strand_id
1 'polypeptide(L)'
;MSSEEKSEHKSVKAGGEVSKEATALIRGIQHQIKYYLGQVHVSTNDYNVYRHKELKELKGVGEVFNTYKYTKFVSEKCRDICDDIDKKMAVPKGVEPYVAKEYSPMAFAIIRRFFGVSDREMMRSICGDGNLTPPNIGAGKSGSLFMFTKDSKYILKVIPKREEKILVKVLPKYFAFIQENPQTLIPRFYGMYRIKPKHGDEYRYVVMNNLFPNTQFPLQFKFDLKGSLYGRKADENERGKKSPCYKDIDFLDQKAVIKIGPNLVNAFKTQVEKDSELMSDMHLIDYSLLVGVHQLSDTEMETAKNALDKQKQR
;
A
#
# COMPACT_ATOMS: atom_id res chain seq x y z
N MET A 1 -42.03 -3.79 -22.01
CA MET A 1 -41.68 -2.54 -21.32
C MET A 1 -40.92 -2.89 -20.04
N SER A 2 -39.61 -3.03 -20.13
CA SER A 2 -38.73 -3.11 -18.96
C SER A 2 -37.58 -2.14 -19.23
N SER A 3 -37.53 -1.10 -18.41
CA SER A 3 -36.58 -0.01 -18.47
C SER A 3 -35.15 -0.47 -18.15
N GLU A 4 -34.28 -0.41 -19.15
CA GLU A 4 -32.83 -0.45 -18.98
C GLU A 4 -32.37 0.88 -18.38
N GLU A 5 -32.03 0.90 -17.08
CA GLU A 5 -31.24 1.98 -16.50
C GLU A 5 -29.80 1.89 -17.04
N LYS A 6 -29.52 2.66 -18.08
CA LYS A 6 -28.15 2.97 -18.51
C LYS A 6 -27.50 3.83 -17.42
N SER A 7 -26.63 3.24 -16.62
CA SER A 7 -25.69 4.01 -15.80
C SER A 7 -24.70 4.73 -16.73
N GLU A 8 -24.89 6.04 -16.93
CA GLU A 8 -23.93 6.86 -17.66
C GLU A 8 -22.57 6.86 -16.95
N HIS A 9 -21.61 6.15 -17.54
CA HIS A 9 -20.20 6.27 -17.20
C HIS A 9 -19.67 7.60 -17.75
N LYS A 10 -19.56 8.61 -16.88
CA LYS A 10 -18.78 9.81 -17.18
C LYS A 10 -17.29 9.44 -17.22
N SER A 11 -16.74 9.38 -18.43
CA SER A 11 -15.28 9.37 -18.61
C SER A 11 -14.72 10.72 -18.14
N VAL A 12 -13.79 10.69 -17.20
CA VAL A 12 -13.14 11.89 -16.69
C VAL A 12 -12.06 12.29 -17.69
N LYS A 13 -12.26 13.43 -18.36
CA LYS A 13 -11.26 14.12 -19.16
C LYS A 13 -10.05 14.50 -18.29
N ALA A 14 -8.85 14.31 -18.83
CA ALA A 14 -7.61 14.81 -18.23
C ALA A 14 -7.66 16.34 -18.15
N GLY A 15 -7.73 16.88 -16.93
CA GLY A 15 -7.84 18.32 -16.65
C GLY A 15 -8.98 18.73 -15.71
N GLY A 16 -9.70 17.80 -15.08
CA GLY A 16 -10.77 18.12 -14.13
C GLY A 16 -10.25 18.59 -12.77
N GLU A 17 -10.76 19.71 -12.26
CA GLU A 17 -10.62 20.10 -10.86
C GLU A 17 -10.98 18.94 -9.94
N VAL A 18 -10.16 18.70 -8.92
CA VAL A 18 -10.45 17.70 -7.89
C VAL A 18 -11.71 18.14 -7.16
N SER A 19 -12.70 17.24 -7.04
CA SER A 19 -13.95 17.58 -6.37
C SER A 19 -13.71 18.02 -4.92
N LYS A 20 -14.60 18.86 -4.38
CA LYS A 20 -14.52 19.31 -2.98
C LYS A 20 -14.57 18.12 -2.02
N GLU A 21 -15.37 17.11 -2.34
CA GLU A 21 -15.52 15.87 -1.58
C GLU A 21 -14.22 15.06 -1.57
N ALA A 22 -13.58 14.88 -2.73
CA ALA A 22 -12.30 14.20 -2.83
C ALA A 22 -11.20 14.94 -2.04
N THR A 23 -11.19 16.28 -2.11
CA THR A 23 -10.26 17.10 -1.34
C THR A 23 -10.49 16.98 0.18
N ALA A 24 -11.74 17.00 0.63
CA ALA A 24 -12.10 16.84 2.03
C ALA A 24 -11.72 15.44 2.56
N LEU A 25 -11.94 14.39 1.76
CA LEU A 25 -11.54 13.02 2.10
C LEU A 25 -10.02 12.90 2.28
N ILE A 26 -9.24 13.46 1.34
CA ILE A 26 -7.76 13.46 1.43
C ILE A 26 -7.31 14.16 2.71
N ARG A 27 -7.82 15.35 3.00
CA ARG A 27 -7.48 16.08 4.23
C ARG A 27 -7.87 15.31 5.50
N GLY A 28 -9.03 14.64 5.50
CA GLY A 28 -9.45 13.76 6.58
C GLY A 28 -8.48 12.59 6.79
N ILE A 29 -8.07 11.92 5.72
CA ILE A 29 -7.08 10.82 5.75
C ILE A 29 -5.73 11.30 6.27
N GLN A 30 -5.22 12.42 5.74
CA GLN A 30 -3.94 13.01 6.17
C GLN A 30 -3.96 13.38 7.65
N HIS A 31 -5.04 14.01 8.11
CA HIS A 31 -5.22 14.37 9.51
C HIS A 31 -5.30 13.13 10.42
N GLN A 32 -6.09 12.13 10.03
CA GLN A 32 -6.22 10.86 10.74
C GLN A 32 -4.85 10.17 10.90
N ILE A 33 -4.09 10.01 9.82
CA ILE A 33 -2.78 9.36 9.84
C ILE A 33 -1.81 10.14 10.72
N LYS A 34 -1.76 11.47 10.58
CA LYS A 34 -0.93 12.34 11.42
C LYS A 34 -1.25 12.18 12.90
N TYR A 35 -2.54 12.15 13.26
CA TYR A 35 -2.99 11.99 14.63
C TYR A 35 -2.59 10.63 15.24
N TYR A 36 -2.79 9.53 14.50
CA TYR A 36 -2.47 8.19 15.02
C TYR A 36 -0.97 7.93 15.10
N LEU A 37 -0.21 8.28 14.05
CA LEU A 37 1.25 8.16 14.07
C LEU A 37 1.91 9.07 15.12
N GLY A 38 1.26 10.18 15.48
CA GLY A 38 1.72 11.06 16.55
C GLY A 38 1.50 10.50 17.97
N GLN A 39 0.77 9.38 18.14
CA GLN A 39 0.46 8.81 19.45
C GLN A 39 1.17 7.51 19.77
N VAL A 40 1.51 6.72 18.75
CA VAL A 40 2.07 5.39 18.96
C VAL A 40 3.58 5.52 19.03
N HIS A 41 4.09 5.59 20.26
CA HIS A 41 5.52 5.45 20.51
C HIS A 41 5.83 3.99 20.80
N VAL A 42 6.44 3.31 19.84
CA VAL A 42 7.15 2.06 20.13
C VAL A 42 8.50 2.47 20.72
N SER A 43 8.83 2.13 21.95
CA SER A 43 10.19 2.35 22.44
C SER A 43 11.17 1.38 21.74
N THR A 44 12.48 1.59 21.86
CA THR A 44 13.46 0.59 21.40
C THR A 44 13.26 -0.74 22.15
N ASN A 45 12.87 -0.66 23.42
CA ASN A 45 12.56 -1.84 24.25
C ASN A 45 11.33 -2.59 23.71
N ASP A 46 10.25 -1.89 23.36
CA ASP A 46 9.06 -2.53 22.79
C ASP A 46 9.40 -3.24 21.47
N TYR A 47 10.20 -2.62 20.61
CA TYR A 47 10.63 -3.26 19.36
C TYR A 47 11.45 -4.53 19.62
N ASN A 48 12.38 -4.50 20.56
CA ASN A 48 13.21 -5.66 20.92
C ASN A 48 12.38 -6.78 21.57
N VAL A 49 11.26 -6.47 22.25
CA VAL A 49 10.34 -7.46 22.81
C VAL A 49 9.62 -8.26 21.74
N TYR A 50 9.40 -7.71 20.54
CA TYR A 50 8.65 -8.38 19.47
C TYR A 50 9.51 -8.85 18.30
N ARG A 51 10.73 -8.30 18.15
CA ARG A 51 11.68 -8.72 17.13
C ARG A 51 12.20 -10.13 17.46
N HIS A 52 12.28 -11.00 16.46
CA HIS A 52 12.76 -12.39 16.58
C HIS A 52 11.87 -13.33 17.41
N LYS A 53 10.60 -12.98 17.63
CA LYS A 53 9.64 -13.91 18.21
C LYS A 53 9.02 -14.82 17.16
N GLU A 54 9.00 -16.12 17.42
CA GLU A 54 8.28 -17.07 16.58
C GLU A 54 6.76 -16.90 16.71
N LEU A 55 6.00 -17.35 15.70
CA LEU A 55 4.52 -17.28 15.72
C LEU A 55 3.92 -17.90 16.99
N LYS A 56 4.54 -18.96 17.54
CA LYS A 56 4.11 -19.62 18.79
C LYS A 56 4.33 -18.77 20.03
N GLU A 57 5.34 -17.90 20.03
CA GLU A 57 5.64 -16.95 21.11
C GLU A 57 4.75 -15.70 21.02
N LEU A 58 4.18 -15.46 19.83
CA LEU A 58 3.14 -14.47 19.61
C LEU A 58 1.72 -14.98 19.99
N LYS A 59 1.53 -16.29 20.26
CA LYS A 59 0.20 -16.87 20.58
C LYS A 59 -0.39 -16.42 21.92
N GLY A 60 0.38 -15.73 22.79
CA GLY A 60 -0.13 -15.00 23.96
C GLY A 60 -0.31 -13.49 23.75
N VAL A 61 0.14 -12.97 22.59
CA VAL A 61 0.14 -11.55 22.20
C VAL A 61 -1.06 -11.25 21.28
N GLY A 62 -2.12 -12.05 21.37
CA GLY A 62 -3.35 -11.87 20.57
C GLY A 62 -3.98 -10.48 20.68
N GLU A 63 -3.64 -9.73 21.73
CA GLU A 63 -4.01 -8.33 21.90
C GLU A 63 -3.44 -7.44 20.78
N VAL A 64 -2.17 -7.58 20.39
CA VAL A 64 -1.53 -6.62 19.47
C VAL A 64 -2.13 -6.66 18.05
N PHE A 65 -2.55 -7.84 17.58
CA PHE A 65 -3.09 -8.01 16.23
C PHE A 65 -4.59 -7.71 16.11
N ASN A 66 -5.36 -7.87 17.19
CA ASN A 66 -6.82 -7.63 17.19
C ASN A 66 -7.23 -6.32 17.89
N THR A 67 -6.27 -5.49 18.30
CA THR A 67 -6.54 -4.15 18.83
C THR A 67 -6.97 -3.17 17.75
N TYR A 68 -7.70 -2.15 18.17
CA TYR A 68 -7.98 -0.99 17.35
C TYR A 68 -8.06 0.27 18.20
N LYS A 69 -7.70 1.41 17.60
CA LYS A 69 -8.02 2.74 18.14
C LYS A 69 -9.19 3.31 17.39
N TYR A 70 -10.14 3.88 18.12
CA TYR A 70 -11.29 4.59 17.58
C TYR A 70 -11.22 6.05 18.03
N THR A 71 -11.57 6.98 17.15
CA THR A 71 -11.54 8.42 17.47
C THR A 71 -12.61 9.14 16.66
N LYS A 72 -13.35 10.03 17.31
CA LYS A 72 -14.37 10.87 16.68
C LYS A 72 -13.82 12.28 16.48
N PHE A 73 -13.76 12.74 15.24
CA PHE A 73 -13.34 14.08 14.90
C PHE A 73 -14.58 14.96 14.67
N VAL A 74 -14.67 16.09 15.38
CA VAL A 74 -15.84 16.99 15.40
C VAL A 74 -15.42 18.43 15.10
N SER A 75 -16.35 19.24 14.59
CA SER A 75 -16.15 20.69 14.41
C SER A 75 -16.10 21.38 15.78
N GLU A 76 -15.18 22.31 15.99
CA GLU A 76 -15.00 22.95 17.30
C GLU A 76 -16.21 23.79 17.74
N LYS A 77 -16.97 23.20 18.66
CA LYS A 77 -17.50 23.74 19.93
C LYS A 77 -17.68 22.59 20.92
N CYS A 78 -16.59 21.94 21.33
CA CYS A 78 -16.61 21.04 22.48
C CYS A 78 -15.32 21.21 23.26
N ARG A 79 -15.35 22.10 24.26
CA ARG A 79 -14.47 21.99 25.42
C ARG A 79 -14.92 20.76 26.21
N ASP A 80 -13.96 19.91 26.51
CA ASP A 80 -13.84 18.93 27.59
C ASP A 80 -15.07 18.17 28.10
N ILE A 81 -14.87 16.85 28.21
CA ILE A 81 -15.24 15.93 29.29
C ILE A 81 -15.56 14.58 28.63
N CYS A 82 -14.62 13.64 28.70
CA CYS A 82 -14.90 12.21 28.79
C CYS A 82 -13.60 11.52 29.18
N ASP A 83 -13.53 11.12 30.44
CA ASP A 83 -12.64 10.06 30.87
C ASP A 83 -13.05 8.77 30.16
N ASP A 84 -12.03 8.11 29.61
CA ASP A 84 -12.03 6.78 29.01
C ASP A 84 -12.81 6.51 27.69
N ILE A 85 -12.01 6.05 26.71
CA ILE A 85 -12.32 5.35 25.46
C ILE A 85 -12.68 6.16 24.19
N ASP A 86 -13.20 7.39 24.25
CA ASP A 86 -13.51 8.16 23.03
C ASP A 86 -12.95 9.60 23.02
N LYS A 87 -11.70 9.77 22.57
CA LYS A 87 -11.12 11.12 22.35
C LYS A 87 -11.89 11.85 21.24
N LYS A 88 -12.53 12.98 21.58
CA LYS A 88 -13.06 13.95 20.60
C LYS A 88 -11.95 14.87 20.17
N MET A 89 -11.69 14.96 18.87
CA MET A 89 -10.64 15.81 18.30
C MET A 89 -11.22 16.82 17.30
N ALA A 90 -10.60 17.98 17.17
CA ALA A 90 -11.00 18.95 16.16
C ALA A 90 -10.74 18.41 14.74
N VAL A 91 -11.65 18.70 13.81
CA VAL A 91 -11.41 18.48 12.37
C VAL A 91 -10.58 19.61 11.75
N PRO A 92 -9.81 19.35 10.68
CA PRO A 92 -9.18 20.41 9.89
C PRO A 92 -10.21 21.38 9.30
N LYS A 93 -9.79 22.63 9.04
CA LYS A 93 -10.63 23.63 8.37
C LYS A 93 -11.12 23.11 7.01
N GLY A 94 -12.42 23.20 6.79
CA GLY A 94 -13.06 22.74 5.54
C GLY A 94 -13.24 21.23 5.43
N VAL A 95 -13.00 20.48 6.51
CA VAL A 95 -13.33 19.06 6.62
C VAL A 95 -14.50 18.91 7.58
N GLU A 96 -15.51 18.15 7.20
CA GLU A 96 -16.65 17.87 8.07
C GLU A 96 -16.29 16.86 9.18
N PRO A 97 -17.10 16.74 10.25
CA PRO A 97 -16.92 15.69 11.25
C PRO A 97 -16.79 14.30 10.64
N TYR A 98 -15.95 13.45 11.23
CA TYR A 98 -15.78 12.07 10.78
C TYR A 98 -15.39 11.15 11.94
N VAL A 99 -15.59 9.86 11.74
CA VAL A 99 -15.13 8.81 12.62
C VAL A 99 -13.94 8.12 11.98
N ALA A 100 -12.90 7.86 12.77
CA ALA A 100 -11.68 7.23 12.34
C ALA A 100 -11.43 5.95 13.15
N LYS A 101 -10.80 4.96 12.51
CA LYS A 101 -10.28 3.76 13.17
C LYS A 101 -8.89 3.42 12.63
N GLU A 102 -7.96 3.08 13.51
CA GLU A 102 -6.68 2.44 13.19
C GLU A 102 -6.72 1.00 13.70
N TYR A 103 -6.27 0.06 12.88
CA TYR A 103 -6.25 -1.36 13.22
C TYR A 103 -4.83 -1.78 13.60
N SER A 104 -4.70 -2.63 14.61
CA SER A 104 -3.45 -3.25 15.07
C SER A 104 -2.27 -2.26 15.18
N PRO A 105 -2.43 -1.10 15.87
CA PRO A 105 -1.47 -0.01 15.80
C PRO A 105 -0.02 -0.42 16.13
N MET A 106 0.14 -1.24 17.17
CA MET A 106 1.43 -1.73 17.63
C MET A 106 2.06 -2.69 16.59
N ALA A 107 1.26 -3.60 16.01
CA ALA A 107 1.75 -4.52 14.97
C ALA A 107 2.31 -3.76 13.77
N PHE A 108 1.55 -2.79 13.25
CA PHE A 108 2.01 -2.00 12.11
C PHE A 108 3.19 -1.08 12.43
N ALA A 109 3.28 -0.55 13.65
CA ALA A 109 4.44 0.23 14.07
C ALA A 109 5.73 -0.61 14.09
N ILE A 110 5.64 -1.88 14.51
CA ILE A 110 6.77 -2.81 14.44
C ILE A 110 7.09 -3.19 12.99
N ILE A 111 6.08 -3.47 12.15
CA ILE A 111 6.28 -3.76 10.72
C ILE A 111 7.00 -2.60 10.01
N ARG A 112 6.59 -1.35 10.28
CA ARG A 112 7.27 -0.15 9.75
C ARG A 112 8.75 -0.14 10.14
N ARG A 113 9.08 -0.36 11.41
CA ARG A 113 10.47 -0.45 11.88
C ARG A 113 11.26 -1.57 11.24
N PHE A 114 10.66 -2.74 11.11
CA PHE A 114 11.29 -3.90 10.47
C PHE A 114 11.73 -3.57 9.04
N PHE A 115 10.90 -2.84 8.29
CA PHE A 115 11.23 -2.38 6.94
C PHE A 115 11.99 -1.04 6.89
N GLY A 116 12.49 -0.54 8.02
CA GLY A 116 13.26 0.70 8.07
C GLY A 116 12.45 1.98 7.80
N VAL A 117 11.13 1.94 7.99
CA VAL A 117 10.24 3.07 7.83
C VAL A 117 9.97 3.73 9.19
N SER A 118 10.35 4.99 9.35
CA SER A 118 9.98 5.76 10.54
C SER A 118 8.60 6.41 10.40
N ASP A 119 7.86 6.50 11.51
CA ASP A 119 6.57 7.20 11.56
C ASP A 119 6.70 8.66 11.08
N ARG A 120 7.81 9.31 11.43
CA ARG A 120 8.10 10.69 11.02
C ARG A 120 8.29 10.84 9.50
N GLU A 121 8.94 9.88 8.85
CA GLU A 121 9.09 9.90 7.39
C GLU A 121 7.77 9.61 6.69
N MET A 122 7.03 8.60 7.15
CA MET A 122 5.71 8.30 6.61
C MET A 122 4.76 9.50 6.76
N MET A 123 4.75 10.17 7.92
CA MET A 123 3.99 11.40 8.12
C MET A 123 4.40 12.52 7.14
N ARG A 124 5.69 12.74 6.93
CA ARG A 124 6.19 13.74 5.97
C ARG A 124 5.72 13.45 4.54
N SER A 125 5.79 12.19 4.13
CA SER A 125 5.37 11.78 2.77
C SER A 125 3.87 11.85 2.55
N ILE A 126 3.05 11.64 3.59
CA ILE A 126 1.59 11.53 3.45
C ILE A 126 0.86 12.83 3.84
N CYS A 127 1.23 13.47 4.95
CA CYS A 127 0.33 14.38 5.67
C CYS A 127 0.47 15.88 5.31
N GLY A 128 1.28 16.22 4.31
CA GLY A 128 1.42 17.60 3.82
C GLY A 128 0.39 17.96 2.75
N ASP A 129 0.02 19.23 2.64
CA ASP A 129 -0.89 19.68 1.58
C ASP A 129 -0.34 19.33 0.19
N GLY A 130 -1.16 18.68 -0.63
CA GLY A 130 -0.77 18.22 -1.96
C GLY A 130 0.20 17.02 -1.99
N ASN A 131 0.49 16.40 -0.85
CA ASN A 131 1.36 15.23 -0.79
C ASN A 131 0.67 13.91 -1.17
N LEU A 132 -0.67 13.86 -1.17
CA LEU A 132 -1.41 12.72 -1.70
C LEU A 132 -2.11 13.09 -3.00
N THR A 133 -2.03 12.21 -4.00
CA THR A 133 -2.84 12.36 -5.21
C THR A 133 -4.32 12.22 -4.88
N PRO A 134 -5.19 12.85 -5.67
CA PRO A 134 -6.60 12.52 -5.66
C PRO A 134 -6.82 11.02 -5.84
N PRO A 135 -7.86 10.46 -5.21
CA PRO A 135 -8.23 9.09 -5.46
C PRO A 135 -8.57 8.90 -6.94
N ASN A 136 -7.98 7.90 -7.59
CA ASN A 136 -8.25 7.58 -8.99
C ASN A 136 -9.64 6.93 -9.16
N ILE A 137 -10.71 7.70 -8.95
CA ILE A 137 -12.09 7.25 -9.10
C ILE A 137 -12.30 6.88 -10.58
N GLY A 138 -12.50 5.58 -10.86
CA GLY A 138 -12.86 5.09 -12.19
C GLY A 138 -11.70 4.70 -13.13
N ALA A 139 -10.43 4.79 -12.70
CA ALA A 139 -9.28 4.40 -13.55
C ALA A 139 -8.87 2.95 -13.31
N GLY A 140 -9.70 1.99 -13.74
CA GLY A 140 -9.33 0.57 -13.79
C GLY A 140 -10.54 -0.36 -13.82
N LYS A 141 -10.43 -1.47 -14.58
CA LYS A 141 -11.48 -2.52 -14.67
C LYS A 141 -11.92 -3.10 -13.32
N SER A 142 -11.11 -2.95 -12.26
CA SER A 142 -11.36 -3.52 -10.93
C SER A 142 -12.11 -2.60 -9.96
N GLY A 143 -12.35 -1.32 -10.29
CA GLY A 143 -12.97 -0.36 -9.36
C GLY A 143 -12.14 -0.05 -8.10
N SER A 144 -10.88 -0.47 -8.05
CA SER A 144 -9.95 -0.27 -6.93
C SER A 144 -9.45 1.16 -6.89
N LEU A 145 -9.67 1.86 -5.77
CA LEU A 145 -9.25 3.24 -5.58
C LEU A 145 -7.84 3.30 -5.00
N PHE A 146 -6.96 4.05 -5.65
CA PHE A 146 -5.59 4.29 -5.21
C PHE A 146 -5.33 5.77 -5.05
N MET A 147 -4.56 6.12 -4.02
CA MET A 147 -3.89 7.41 -3.87
C MET A 147 -2.38 7.13 -3.72
N PHE A 148 -1.56 8.01 -4.25
CA PHE A 148 -0.10 7.89 -4.24
C PHE A 148 0.48 9.07 -3.50
N THR A 149 1.58 8.85 -2.76
CA THR A 149 2.33 10.00 -2.24
C THR A 149 3.08 10.70 -3.36
N LYS A 150 3.26 12.01 -3.26
CA LYS A 150 3.98 12.84 -4.24
C LYS A 150 5.44 12.40 -4.41
N ASP A 151 6.08 12.01 -3.30
CA ASP A 151 7.42 11.42 -3.31
C ASP A 151 7.43 9.94 -3.77
N SER A 152 6.25 9.41 -4.08
CA SER A 152 6.02 8.09 -4.65
C SER A 152 6.51 6.91 -3.81
N LYS A 153 6.77 7.13 -2.51
CA LYS A 153 7.19 6.08 -1.58
C LYS A 153 6.05 5.15 -1.17
N TYR A 154 4.83 5.69 -1.05
CA TYR A 154 3.70 4.97 -0.49
C TYR A 154 2.48 5.00 -1.41
N ILE A 155 1.71 3.92 -1.33
CA ILE A 155 0.40 3.77 -1.95
C ILE A 155 -0.64 3.63 -0.84
N LEU A 156 -1.73 4.38 -0.95
CA LEU A 156 -2.93 4.16 -0.15
C LEU A 156 -3.96 3.48 -1.05
N LYS A 157 -4.24 2.21 -0.77
CA LYS A 157 -5.24 1.42 -1.50
C LYS A 157 -6.50 1.33 -0.68
N VAL A 158 -7.63 1.79 -1.24
CA VAL A 158 -8.94 1.53 -0.64
C VAL A 158 -9.31 0.08 -0.91
N ILE A 159 -9.77 -0.58 0.15
CA ILE A 159 -10.12 -2.00 0.15
C ILE A 159 -11.57 -2.20 0.59
N PRO A 160 -12.29 -3.20 0.04
CA PRO A 160 -13.61 -3.55 0.53
C PRO A 160 -13.55 -4.16 1.93
N LYS A 161 -14.69 -4.14 2.65
CA LYS A 161 -14.83 -4.73 3.99
C LYS A 161 -14.39 -6.20 4.06
N ARG A 162 -14.55 -6.97 2.99
CA ARG A 162 -14.07 -8.37 2.91
C ARG A 162 -12.55 -8.46 2.99
N GLU A 163 -11.83 -7.59 2.28
CA GLU A 163 -10.36 -7.56 2.25
C GLU A 163 -9.80 -7.07 3.59
N GLU A 164 -10.45 -6.10 4.24
CA GLU A 164 -10.12 -5.69 5.61
C GLU A 164 -10.16 -6.90 6.57
N LYS A 165 -11.26 -7.65 6.57
CA LYS A 165 -11.41 -8.84 7.43
C LYS A 165 -10.35 -9.90 7.14
N ILE A 166 -10.03 -10.13 5.87
CA ILE A 166 -8.98 -11.07 5.47
C ILE A 166 -7.63 -10.58 6.00
N LEU A 167 -7.27 -9.31 5.78
CA LEU A 167 -5.99 -8.77 6.22
C LEU A 167 -5.80 -8.88 7.74
N VAL A 168 -6.83 -8.55 8.54
CA VAL A 168 -6.80 -8.73 10.00
C VAL A 168 -6.55 -10.19 10.37
N LYS A 169 -7.24 -11.12 9.71
CA LYS A 169 -7.10 -12.56 9.96
C LYS A 169 -5.70 -13.08 9.64
N VAL A 170 -5.07 -12.60 8.57
CA VAL A 170 -3.75 -13.07 8.12
C VAL A 170 -2.57 -12.31 8.73
N LEU A 171 -2.82 -11.14 9.34
CA LEU A 171 -1.78 -10.26 9.89
C LEU A 171 -0.79 -10.97 10.83
N PRO A 172 -1.20 -11.87 11.76
CA PRO A 172 -0.25 -12.57 12.62
C PRO A 172 0.72 -13.47 11.84
N LYS A 173 0.23 -14.21 10.84
CA LYS A 173 1.05 -15.08 9.99
C LYS A 173 2.01 -14.24 9.14
N TYR A 174 1.49 -13.17 8.52
CA TYR A 174 2.31 -12.22 7.75
C TYR A 174 3.42 -11.61 8.62
N PHE A 175 3.08 -11.17 9.84
CA PHE A 175 4.03 -10.57 10.77
C PHE A 175 5.19 -11.52 11.10
N ALA A 176 4.89 -12.79 11.45
CA ALA A 176 5.94 -13.78 11.72
C ALA A 176 6.79 -14.05 10.47
N PHE A 177 6.13 -14.22 9.32
CA PHE A 177 6.81 -14.54 8.07
C PHE A 177 7.82 -13.49 7.64
N ILE A 178 7.48 -12.20 7.71
CA ILE A 178 8.39 -11.13 7.26
C ILE A 178 9.67 -11.08 8.11
N GLN A 179 9.60 -11.44 9.41
CA GLN A 179 10.75 -11.43 10.30
C GLN A 179 11.82 -12.45 9.90
N GLU A 180 11.38 -13.60 9.40
CA GLU A 180 12.23 -14.69 8.91
C GLU A 180 12.61 -14.52 7.43
N ASN A 181 11.81 -13.75 6.67
CA ASN A 181 11.96 -13.58 5.23
C ASN A 181 12.02 -12.08 4.85
N PRO A 182 13.10 -11.37 5.23
CA PRO A 182 13.24 -9.93 4.98
C PRO A 182 13.24 -9.55 3.49
N GLN A 183 13.50 -10.51 2.60
CA GLN A 183 13.52 -10.33 1.14
C GLN A 183 12.19 -10.70 0.46
N THR A 184 11.11 -10.91 1.23
CA THR A 184 9.79 -11.21 0.67
C THR A 184 9.34 -10.20 -0.39
N LEU A 185 8.67 -10.72 -1.42
CA LEU A 185 8.07 -9.97 -2.51
C LEU A 185 6.62 -9.55 -2.19
N ILE A 186 6.06 -10.02 -1.07
CA ILE A 186 4.72 -9.65 -0.62
C ILE A 186 4.70 -8.14 -0.28
N PRO A 187 3.59 -7.42 -0.58
CA PRO A 187 3.48 -6.00 -0.25
C PRO A 187 3.80 -5.71 1.22
N ARG A 188 4.51 -4.61 1.46
CA ARG A 188 4.89 -4.14 2.80
C ARG A 188 3.77 -3.27 3.34
N PHE A 189 2.92 -3.84 4.20
CA PHE A 189 1.80 -3.12 4.78
C PHE A 189 2.26 -2.30 5.98
N TYR A 190 2.12 -0.98 5.90
CA TYR A 190 2.57 -0.03 6.92
C TYR A 190 1.47 0.46 7.84
N GLY A 191 0.20 0.21 7.51
CA GLY A 191 -0.93 0.56 8.35
C GLY A 191 -2.25 0.21 7.69
N MET A 192 -3.28 -0.04 8.49
CA MET A 192 -4.64 -0.22 8.02
C MET A 192 -5.59 0.69 8.79
N TYR A 193 -6.45 1.38 8.06
CA TYR A 193 -7.27 2.45 8.59
C TYR A 193 -8.68 2.39 8.02
N ARG A 194 -9.60 3.05 8.71
CA ARG A 194 -10.95 3.31 8.25
C ARG A 194 -11.35 4.74 8.58
N ILE A 195 -12.03 5.40 7.65
CA ILE A 195 -12.60 6.73 7.83
C ILE A 195 -14.07 6.71 7.40
N LYS A 196 -14.94 7.29 8.23
CA LYS A 196 -16.36 7.49 7.95
C LYS A 196 -16.70 8.97 8.15
N PRO A 197 -16.73 9.76 7.07
CA PRO A 197 -17.28 11.11 7.09
C PRO A 197 -18.72 11.11 7.62
N LYS A 198 -19.15 12.23 8.20
CA LYS A 198 -20.52 12.39 8.72
C LYS A 198 -21.54 12.21 7.58
N HIS A 199 -21.22 12.72 6.40
CA HIS A 199 -22.02 12.54 5.20
C HIS A 199 -21.14 11.93 4.09
N GLY A 200 -21.62 10.86 3.47
CA GLY A 200 -20.88 10.12 2.44
C GLY A 200 -20.40 8.75 2.90
N ASP A 201 -19.58 8.10 2.07
CA ASP A 201 -19.27 6.69 2.20
C ASP A 201 -18.20 6.36 3.25
N GLU A 202 -18.24 5.13 3.76
CA GLU A 202 -17.18 4.61 4.62
C GLU A 202 -16.03 4.06 3.76
N TYR A 203 -14.81 4.54 4.01
CA TYR A 203 -13.62 4.06 3.32
C TYR A 203 -12.72 3.27 4.26
N ARG A 204 -12.23 2.13 3.80
CA ARG A 204 -11.19 1.32 4.45
C ARG A 204 -10.00 1.32 3.54
N TYR A 205 -8.80 1.47 4.07
CA TYR A 205 -7.62 1.55 3.25
C TYR A 205 -6.37 1.04 3.97
N VAL A 206 -5.42 0.59 3.17
CA VAL A 206 -4.09 0.18 3.62
C VAL A 206 -3.05 1.14 3.07
N VAL A 207 -2.05 1.45 3.88
CA VAL A 207 -0.83 2.13 3.44
C VAL A 207 0.19 1.03 3.16
N MET A 208 0.79 1.04 1.98
CA MET A 208 1.80 0.06 1.59
C MET A 208 2.94 0.71 0.78
N ASN A 209 4.05 -0.01 0.60
CA ASN A 209 5.13 0.46 -0.27
C ASN A 209 4.65 0.60 -1.72
N ASN A 210 5.19 1.58 -2.41
CA ASN A 210 5.18 1.57 -3.87
C ASN A 210 6.34 0.70 -4.37
N LEU A 211 6.06 -0.32 -5.19
CA LEU A 211 7.09 -1.17 -5.78
C LEU A 211 7.94 -0.42 -6.81
N PHE A 212 7.31 0.54 -7.51
CA PHE A 212 7.97 1.41 -8.48
C PHE A 212 7.86 2.85 -7.98
N PRO A 213 8.67 3.25 -6.97
CA PRO A 213 8.75 4.65 -6.63
C PRO A 213 9.13 5.44 -7.88
N ASN A 214 8.66 6.69 -7.98
CA ASN A 214 8.99 7.58 -9.09
C ASN A 214 10.50 7.77 -9.08
N THR A 215 11.15 6.95 -9.88
CA THR A 215 12.55 6.60 -9.76
C THR A 215 13.28 7.43 -10.78
N GLN A 216 14.52 7.73 -10.45
CA GLN A 216 15.54 8.18 -11.38
C GLN A 216 15.62 7.29 -12.65
N PHE A 217 15.04 6.08 -12.60
CA PHE A 217 15.09 5.02 -13.60
C PHE A 217 13.71 4.79 -14.24
N PRO A 218 13.39 5.43 -15.38
CA PRO A 218 12.10 5.26 -16.04
C PRO A 218 11.89 3.83 -16.53
N LEU A 219 10.74 3.23 -16.23
CA LEU A 219 10.42 1.86 -16.65
C LEU A 219 10.02 1.82 -18.13
N GLN A 220 10.76 1.06 -18.93
CA GLN A 220 10.44 0.79 -20.33
C GLN A 220 9.38 -0.30 -20.46
N PHE A 221 9.41 -1.31 -19.58
CA PHE A 221 8.40 -2.37 -19.56
C PHE A 221 7.82 -2.56 -18.18
N LYS A 222 6.51 -2.84 -18.13
CA LYS A 222 5.79 -3.26 -16.92
C LYS A 222 4.94 -4.46 -17.25
N PHE A 223 5.00 -5.48 -16.40
CA PHE A 223 4.20 -6.69 -16.53
C PHE A 223 3.46 -6.99 -15.23
N ASP A 224 2.17 -7.26 -15.32
CA ASP A 224 1.37 -7.92 -14.28
C ASP A 224 1.28 -9.39 -14.71
N LEU A 225 1.90 -10.30 -13.97
CA LEU A 225 2.00 -11.72 -14.34
C LEU A 225 1.29 -12.59 -13.29
N LYS A 226 0.42 -13.51 -13.75
CA LYS A 226 -0.33 -14.43 -12.88
C LYS A 226 -0.01 -15.91 -13.12
N GLY A 227 0.61 -16.24 -14.26
CA GLY A 227 0.80 -17.62 -14.71
C GLY A 227 -0.44 -18.25 -15.35
N SER A 228 -1.54 -17.50 -15.48
CA SER A 228 -2.75 -17.93 -16.19
C SER A 228 -2.86 -17.24 -17.56
N LEU A 229 -3.78 -17.71 -18.42
CA LEU A 229 -3.93 -17.17 -19.78
C LEU A 229 -5.26 -16.42 -20.00
N TYR A 230 -6.35 -16.84 -19.35
CA TYR A 230 -7.66 -16.24 -19.56
C TYR A 230 -7.73 -14.78 -19.07
N GLY A 231 -8.05 -13.84 -19.97
CA GLY A 231 -8.09 -12.41 -19.66
C GLY A 231 -6.72 -11.77 -19.41
N ARG A 232 -5.64 -12.46 -19.79
CA ARG A 232 -4.24 -12.06 -19.52
C ARG A 232 -3.53 -11.45 -20.72
N LYS A 233 -4.26 -10.66 -21.51
CA LYS A 233 -3.74 -9.76 -22.55
C LYS A 233 -4.13 -8.31 -22.21
N ALA A 234 -3.22 -7.37 -22.40
CA ALA A 234 -3.50 -5.94 -22.25
C ALA A 234 -4.48 -5.50 -23.34
N ASP A 235 -5.52 -4.76 -22.96
CA ASP A 235 -6.49 -4.21 -23.90
C ASP A 235 -5.95 -2.96 -24.61
N GLU A 236 -6.66 -2.50 -25.63
CA GLU A 236 -6.27 -1.35 -26.45
C GLU A 236 -6.11 -0.08 -25.61
N ASN A 237 -6.96 0.12 -24.60
CA ASN A 237 -6.90 1.26 -23.71
C ASN A 237 -5.62 1.26 -22.87
N GLU A 238 -5.23 0.12 -22.32
CA GLU A 238 -3.97 -0.03 -21.58
C GLU A 238 -2.76 0.15 -22.49
N ARG A 239 -2.80 -0.43 -23.69
CA ARG A 239 -1.74 -0.33 -24.70
C ARG A 239 -1.53 1.09 -25.22
N GLY A 240 -2.59 1.90 -25.25
CA GLY A 240 -2.52 3.31 -25.64
C GLY A 240 -1.90 4.24 -24.59
N LYS A 241 -1.62 3.77 -23.37
CA LYS A 241 -0.99 4.59 -22.33
C LYS A 241 0.49 4.84 -22.63
N LYS A 242 1.03 5.95 -22.14
CA LYS A 242 2.48 6.28 -22.22
C LYS A 242 3.39 5.19 -21.64
N SER A 243 2.89 4.47 -20.62
CA SER A 243 3.61 3.37 -19.98
C SER A 243 2.59 2.24 -19.71
N PRO A 244 2.34 1.38 -20.71
CA PRO A 244 1.39 0.26 -20.58
C PRO A 244 1.83 -0.74 -19.51
N CYS A 245 0.87 -1.39 -18.88
CA CYS A 245 1.09 -2.59 -18.08
C CYS A 245 0.64 -3.82 -18.87
N TYR A 246 1.61 -4.56 -19.40
CA TYR A 246 1.41 -5.80 -20.13
C TYR A 246 1.06 -6.96 -19.19
N LYS A 247 0.53 -8.04 -19.75
CA LYS A 247 0.15 -9.25 -19.01
C LYS A 247 0.82 -10.50 -19.59
N ASP A 248 0.44 -11.68 -19.10
CA ASP A 248 1.06 -12.97 -19.43
C ASP A 248 1.10 -13.27 -20.93
N ILE A 249 0.00 -13.07 -21.67
CA ILE A 249 -0.03 -13.31 -23.13
C ILE A 249 0.87 -12.31 -23.85
N ASP A 250 0.91 -11.05 -23.41
CA ASP A 250 1.80 -10.05 -24.01
C ASP A 250 3.28 -10.41 -23.79
N PHE A 251 3.62 -10.92 -22.61
CA PHE A 251 4.97 -11.38 -22.28
C PHE A 251 5.39 -12.54 -23.19
N LEU A 252 4.49 -13.49 -23.44
CA LEU A 252 4.71 -14.63 -24.35
C LEU A 252 4.78 -14.19 -25.82
N ASP A 253 3.85 -13.37 -26.30
CA ASP A 253 3.80 -12.86 -27.68
C ASP A 253 5.08 -12.09 -28.03
N GLN A 254 5.59 -11.29 -27.08
CA GLN A 254 6.85 -10.54 -27.23
C GLN A 254 8.10 -11.43 -27.12
N LYS A 255 7.94 -12.72 -26.79
CA LYS A 255 9.04 -13.65 -26.47
C LYS A 255 10.00 -13.02 -25.44
N ALA A 256 9.43 -12.33 -24.47
CA ALA A 256 10.21 -11.60 -23.48
C ALA A 256 11.03 -12.57 -22.62
N VAL A 257 12.29 -12.22 -22.37
CA VAL A 257 13.20 -12.98 -21.50
C VAL A 257 13.92 -12.01 -20.58
N ILE A 258 13.82 -12.22 -19.27
CA ILE A 258 14.51 -11.41 -18.27
C ILE A 258 15.69 -12.22 -17.73
N LYS A 259 16.90 -11.79 -18.07
CA LYS A 259 18.15 -12.43 -17.62
C LYS A 259 18.67 -11.70 -16.38
N ILE A 260 18.66 -12.38 -15.22
CA ILE A 260 19.10 -11.81 -13.94
C ILE A 260 20.34 -12.52 -13.34
N GLY A 261 20.90 -13.49 -14.06
CA GLY A 261 22.07 -14.27 -13.63
C GLY A 261 21.74 -15.40 -12.64
N PRO A 262 22.59 -16.43 -12.55
CA PRO A 262 22.25 -17.68 -11.85
C PRO A 262 21.99 -17.49 -10.34
N ASN A 263 22.81 -16.66 -9.67
CA ASN A 263 22.67 -16.44 -8.22
C ASN A 263 21.34 -15.75 -7.89
N LEU A 264 20.98 -14.72 -8.64
CA LEU A 264 19.73 -13.98 -8.41
C LEU A 264 18.51 -14.79 -8.84
N VAL A 265 18.61 -15.61 -9.90
CA VAL A 265 17.54 -16.56 -10.27
C VAL A 265 17.25 -17.53 -9.12
N ASN A 266 18.27 -18.13 -8.51
CA ASN A 266 18.08 -19.08 -7.43
C ASN A 266 17.47 -18.41 -6.18
N ALA A 267 17.98 -17.24 -5.79
CA ALA A 267 17.44 -16.46 -4.68
C ALA A 267 15.98 -16.04 -4.95
N PHE A 268 15.68 -15.56 -6.15
CA PHE A 268 14.33 -15.17 -6.56
C PHE A 268 13.35 -16.35 -6.53
N LYS A 269 13.72 -17.50 -7.11
CA LYS A 269 12.87 -18.71 -7.08
C LYS A 269 12.59 -19.17 -5.66
N THR A 270 13.62 -19.27 -4.84
CA THR A 270 13.49 -19.65 -3.42
C THR A 270 12.52 -18.72 -2.69
N GLN A 271 12.61 -17.41 -2.93
CA GLN A 271 11.71 -16.45 -2.29
C GLN A 271 10.27 -16.55 -2.81
N VAL A 272 10.09 -16.71 -4.13
CA VAL A 272 8.76 -16.90 -4.75
C VAL A 272 8.08 -18.16 -4.20
N GLU A 273 8.82 -19.25 -4.02
CA GLU A 273 8.31 -20.50 -3.44
C GLU A 273 7.80 -20.25 -2.01
N LYS A 274 8.63 -19.66 -1.14
CA LYS A 274 8.25 -19.33 0.25
C LYS A 274 7.05 -18.38 0.34
N ASP A 275 7.03 -17.33 -0.49
CA ASP A 275 5.92 -16.38 -0.51
C ASP A 275 4.62 -17.05 -0.99
N SER A 276 4.71 -17.95 -1.97
CA SER A 276 3.58 -18.70 -2.52
C SER A 276 3.04 -19.74 -1.52
N GLU A 277 3.91 -20.44 -0.79
CA GLU A 277 3.53 -21.34 0.29
C GLU A 277 2.75 -20.59 1.38
N LEU A 278 3.24 -19.44 1.83
CA LEU A 278 2.52 -18.61 2.80
C LEU A 278 1.14 -18.19 2.27
N MET A 279 1.06 -17.70 1.03
CA MET A 279 -0.22 -17.28 0.45
C MET A 279 -1.20 -18.44 0.30
N SER A 280 -0.71 -19.63 -0.07
CA SER A 280 -1.49 -20.87 -0.16
C SER A 280 -2.04 -21.28 1.21
N ASP A 281 -1.20 -21.27 2.26
CA ASP A 281 -1.58 -21.54 3.65
C ASP A 281 -2.65 -20.57 4.19
N MET A 282 -2.68 -19.36 3.63
CA MET A 282 -3.64 -18.31 3.95
C MET A 282 -4.88 -18.34 3.04
N HIS A 283 -4.93 -19.28 2.08
CA HIS A 283 -5.96 -19.41 1.06
C HIS A 283 -6.15 -18.12 0.24
N LEU A 284 -5.05 -17.40 0.02
CA LEU A 284 -5.01 -16.23 -0.84
C LEU A 284 -4.70 -16.69 -2.25
N ILE A 285 -5.45 -16.17 -3.22
CA ILE A 285 -5.28 -16.44 -4.64
C ILE A 285 -5.41 -15.12 -5.42
N ASP A 286 -5.35 -15.19 -6.74
CA ASP A 286 -5.53 -14.04 -7.63
C ASP A 286 -4.52 -12.89 -7.45
N TYR A 287 -3.41 -13.14 -6.78
CA TYR A 287 -2.26 -12.25 -6.75
C TYR A 287 -1.51 -12.30 -8.09
N SER A 288 -0.78 -11.22 -8.37
CA SER A 288 0.10 -11.11 -9.53
C SER A 288 1.51 -10.76 -9.07
N LEU A 289 2.51 -11.26 -9.78
CA LEU A 289 3.86 -10.73 -9.73
C LEU A 289 3.94 -9.49 -10.62
N LEU A 290 4.15 -8.33 -10.01
CA LEU A 290 4.35 -7.07 -10.74
C LEU A 290 5.84 -6.90 -11.04
N VAL A 291 6.18 -6.80 -12.33
CA VAL A 291 7.55 -6.70 -12.82
C VAL A 291 7.74 -5.38 -13.55
N GLY A 292 8.80 -4.65 -13.20
CA GLY A 292 9.21 -3.42 -13.87
C GLY A 292 10.63 -3.60 -14.42
N VAL A 293 10.83 -3.27 -15.68
CA VAL A 293 12.13 -3.36 -16.34
C VAL A 293 12.60 -1.96 -16.69
N HIS A 294 13.73 -1.58 -16.10
CA HIS A 294 14.50 -0.42 -16.52
C HIS A 294 15.72 -0.86 -17.33
N GLN A 295 15.84 -0.34 -18.55
CA GLN A 295 17.02 -0.48 -19.39
C GLN A 295 17.94 0.72 -19.17
N LEU A 296 19.13 0.43 -18.67
CA LEU A 296 20.17 1.43 -18.43
C LEU A 296 20.66 2.02 -19.76
N SER A 297 20.84 3.33 -19.79
CA SER A 297 21.65 4.01 -20.81
C SER A 297 23.13 3.67 -20.67
N ASP A 298 23.93 3.96 -21.70
CA ASP A 298 25.38 3.74 -21.67
C ASP A 298 26.04 4.48 -20.50
N THR A 299 25.62 5.71 -20.23
CA THR A 299 26.11 6.53 -19.11
C THR A 299 25.75 5.92 -17.75
N GLU A 300 24.53 5.40 -17.60
CA GLU A 300 24.09 4.73 -16.37
C GLU A 300 24.81 3.40 -16.16
N MET A 301 25.02 2.63 -17.23
CA MET A 301 25.84 1.41 -17.19
C MET A 301 27.27 1.71 -16.74
N GLU A 302 27.90 2.75 -17.30
CA GLU A 302 29.25 3.13 -16.92
C GLU A 302 29.33 3.57 -15.46
N THR A 303 28.35 4.35 -15.00
CA THR A 303 28.24 4.76 -13.59
C THR A 303 28.08 3.55 -12.67
N ALA A 304 27.23 2.59 -13.04
CA ALA A 304 26.98 1.37 -12.26
C ALA A 304 28.23 0.47 -12.18
N LYS A 305 28.98 0.32 -13.28
CA LYS A 305 30.26 -0.41 -13.30
C LYS A 305 31.28 0.22 -12.36
N ASN A 306 31.47 1.54 -12.46
CA ASN A 306 32.40 2.28 -11.62
C ASN A 306 32.05 2.19 -10.11
N ALA A 307 30.75 2.14 -9.77
CA ALA A 307 30.31 1.93 -8.39
C ALA A 307 30.62 0.50 -7.89
N LEU A 308 30.39 -0.51 -8.72
CA LEU A 308 30.66 -1.91 -8.40
C LEU A 308 32.16 -2.17 -8.21
N ASP A 309 33.01 -1.57 -9.04
CA ASP A 309 34.46 -1.73 -8.95
C ASP A 309 35.02 -1.07 -7.68
N LYS A 310 34.48 0.09 -7.28
CA LYS A 310 34.80 0.71 -5.98
C LYS A 310 34.37 -0.14 -4.77
N GLN A 311 33.28 -0.89 -4.88
CA GLN A 311 32.85 -1.82 -3.82
C GLN A 311 33.76 -3.05 -3.72
N LYS A 312 34.33 -3.53 -4.83
CA LYS A 312 35.27 -4.66 -4.85
C LYS A 312 36.67 -4.28 -4.32
N GLN A 313 37.00 -3.00 -4.32
CA GLN A 313 38.28 -2.46 -3.82
C GLN A 313 38.24 -2.09 -2.31
N ARG A 314 37.09 -2.22 -1.65
CA ARG A 314 36.90 -2.01 -0.21
C ARG A 314 36.71 -3.33 0.51
#